data_AF-A0A843UHG5-F1
#
_entry.id   AF-A0A843UHG5-F1
#
_cell.length_a   1.000
_cell.length_b   1.000
_cell.length_c   1.000
_cell.angle_alpha   90.00
_cell.angle_beta   90.00
_cell.angle_gamma   90.00
#
_symmetry.space_group_name_H-M   'P 1'
#
loop_
_entity.id
_entity.type
_entity.pdbx_description
1 polymer ?
#
loop_
_entity_poly.entity_id
_entity_poly.type
_entity_poly.pdbx_seq_one_letter_code
_entity_poly.pdbx_strand_id
1 'polypeptide(L)'
;MLRLLPLRDDRRCPMVLLAALFLLLFSAASATRRGNLDGVDDPSAPERTVHEVLRAHGLPIGLLPRGVKEFRIDGEGRFEVRLERACNARFENEVHYDDNVTGTLNYGQMGALSGITAQELFLWFPVKGIRVDIPSSGLIYFDVGVIYKQFSLSLFETPPECRAEPPSPAAAQIHDMEEREVVVDNKESKFGKIRYDVDRQDFQKTMAVL
;
A
#
# COMPACT_ATOMS: atom_id res chain seq x y z
N MET A 1 32.25 35.60 -25.81
CA MET A 1 33.25 34.55 -26.08
C MET A 1 33.41 33.72 -24.81
N LEU A 2 33.04 32.44 -24.87
CA LEU A 2 33.09 31.46 -23.79
C LEU A 2 34.45 30.73 -23.82
N ARG A 3 35.02 30.40 -22.66
CA ARG A 3 35.73 29.15 -22.27
C ARG A 3 36.40 29.37 -20.90
N LEU A 4 35.90 28.81 -19.79
CA LEU A 4 35.97 27.42 -19.26
C LEU A 4 37.11 27.24 -18.22
N LEU A 5 36.73 27.39 -16.93
CA LEU A 5 36.83 26.47 -15.76
C LEU A 5 38.12 25.64 -15.44
N PRO A 6 38.32 25.22 -14.16
CA PRO A 6 39.54 25.42 -13.36
C PRO A 6 39.98 24.15 -12.56
N LEU A 7 40.62 24.35 -11.39
CA LEU A 7 41.05 23.43 -10.31
C LEU A 7 42.55 23.08 -10.37
N ARG A 8 43.36 23.24 -9.32
CA ARG A 8 43.10 22.99 -7.91
C ARG A 8 44.16 23.70 -7.05
N ASP A 9 43.83 24.89 -6.57
CA ASP A 9 44.58 25.59 -5.52
C ASP A 9 43.68 25.58 -4.29
N ASP A 10 44.16 25.03 -3.18
CA ASP A 10 43.57 25.38 -1.89
C ASP A 10 44.68 25.45 -0.85
N ARG A 11 45.18 26.68 -0.72
CA ARG A 11 45.96 27.12 0.42
C ARG A 11 45.19 26.82 1.69
N ARG A 12 45.67 25.80 2.41
CA ARG A 12 45.81 25.83 3.87
C ARG A 12 44.50 26.20 4.59
N CYS A 13 43.48 25.36 4.47
CA CYS A 13 42.34 25.36 5.39
C CYS A 13 42.74 24.65 6.70
N PRO A 14 42.97 25.36 7.82
CA PRO A 14 43.26 24.74 9.12
C PRO A 14 42.10 23.87 9.64
N MET A 15 40.89 24.06 9.10
CA MET A 15 39.72 23.23 9.40
C MET A 15 39.85 21.79 8.85
N VAL A 16 40.50 21.60 7.70
CA VAL A 16 40.71 20.26 7.12
C VAL A 16 41.77 19.47 7.92
N LEU A 17 42.76 20.17 8.46
CA LEU A 17 43.79 19.57 9.31
C LEU A 17 43.21 19.12 10.67
N LEU A 18 42.30 19.90 11.25
CA LEU A 18 41.57 19.56 12.47
C LEU A 18 40.63 18.36 12.27
N ALA A 19 39.93 18.28 11.14
CA ALA A 19 39.09 17.14 10.79
C ALA A 19 39.92 15.85 10.60
N ALA A 20 41.11 15.93 10.00
CA ALA A 20 42.02 14.79 9.87
C ALA A 20 42.58 14.33 11.22
N LEU A 21 42.91 15.25 12.14
CA LEU A 21 43.33 14.92 13.49
C LEU A 21 42.19 14.27 14.31
N PHE A 22 40.96 14.73 14.15
CA PHE A 22 39.80 14.13 14.82
C PHE A 22 39.49 12.71 14.29
N LEU A 23 39.63 12.49 12.98
CA LEU A 23 39.51 11.16 12.37
C LEU A 23 40.65 10.20 12.76
N LEU A 24 41.88 10.71 12.94
CA LEU A 24 43.02 9.91 13.40
C LEU A 24 42.96 9.61 14.91
N LEU A 25 42.31 10.44 15.72
CA LEU A 25 42.12 10.19 17.15
C LEU A 25 40.93 9.24 17.44
N PHE A 26 39.93 9.17 16.56
CA PHE A 26 38.80 8.23 16.71
C PHE A 26 39.14 6.77 16.35
N SER A 27 40.20 6.52 15.57
CA SER A 27 40.55 5.16 15.12
C SER A 27 41.34 4.33 16.15
N ALA A 28 41.74 4.91 17.29
CA ALA A 28 42.50 4.21 18.33
C ALA A 28 41.65 3.60 19.47
N ALA A 29 40.32 3.72 19.43
CA ALA A 29 39.44 3.22 20.49
C ALA A 29 38.24 2.45 19.92
N SER A 30 38.50 1.30 19.29
CA SER A 30 37.63 0.10 19.30
C SER A 30 38.28 -1.04 18.49
N ALA A 31 39.21 -1.78 19.11
CA ALA A 31 39.57 -3.10 18.64
C ALA A 31 38.46 -4.10 19.07
N THR A 32 37.71 -4.58 18.08
CA THR A 32 37.01 -5.87 17.98
C THR A 32 36.26 -6.42 19.21
N ARG A 33 34.92 -6.44 19.11
CA ARG A 33 34.20 -7.71 19.28
C ARG A 33 33.45 -8.04 17.99
N ARG A 34 33.80 -9.18 17.39
CA ARG A 34 32.86 -9.98 16.59
C ARG A 34 31.76 -10.40 17.56
N GLY A 35 30.63 -9.72 17.52
CA GLY A 35 29.39 -10.32 17.98
C GLY A 35 28.98 -11.32 16.90
N ASN A 36 29.16 -12.60 17.17
CA ASN A 36 28.45 -13.64 16.44
C ASN A 36 26.98 -13.49 16.86
N LEU A 37 26.15 -12.85 16.04
CA LEU A 37 24.70 -13.04 16.11
C LEU A 37 24.42 -14.33 15.35
N ASP A 38 24.79 -15.45 15.95
CA ASP A 38 23.97 -16.64 15.75
C ASP A 38 22.65 -16.29 16.43
N GLY A 39 21.70 -15.82 15.62
CA GLY A 39 20.30 -15.86 16.01
C GLY A 39 19.99 -17.32 16.27
N VAL A 40 20.11 -17.71 17.53
CA VAL A 40 19.44 -18.90 18.04
C VAL A 40 17.97 -18.54 17.95
N ASP A 41 17.36 -18.86 16.81
CA ASP A 41 15.92 -19.04 16.71
C ASP A 41 15.58 -20.11 17.76
N ASP A 42 15.18 -19.67 18.94
CA ASP A 42 14.57 -20.51 19.97
C ASP A 42 13.24 -21.00 19.39
N PRO A 43 13.13 -22.27 18.95
CA PRO A 43 11.97 -22.77 18.23
C PRO A 43 10.77 -23.02 19.17
N SER A 44 10.79 -22.45 20.38
CA SER A 44 9.81 -22.67 21.44
C SER A 44 9.05 -21.43 21.88
N ALA A 45 9.43 -20.23 21.41
CA ALA A 45 8.59 -19.05 21.56
C ALA A 45 7.45 -19.14 20.53
N PRO A 46 6.16 -19.02 20.93
CA PRO A 46 5.08 -18.94 19.97
C PRO A 46 5.32 -17.73 19.08
N GLU A 47 5.39 -17.94 17.75
CA GLU A 47 5.40 -16.84 16.79
C GLU A 47 4.16 -15.99 17.04
N ARG A 48 4.37 -14.77 17.54
CA ARG A 48 3.26 -13.85 17.79
C ARG A 48 2.63 -13.48 16.47
N THR A 49 1.33 -13.69 16.37
CA THR A 49 0.60 -13.24 15.19
C THR A 49 0.65 -11.72 15.10
N VAL A 50 0.58 -11.17 13.88
CA VAL A 50 0.57 -9.70 13.69
C VAL A 50 -0.52 -9.02 14.52
N HIS A 51 -1.69 -9.66 14.63
CA HIS A 51 -2.83 -9.16 15.40
C HIS A 51 -2.54 -9.10 16.90
N GLU A 52 -1.78 -10.04 17.45
CA GLU A 52 -1.32 -9.99 18.84
C GLU A 52 -0.33 -8.85 19.06
N VAL A 53 0.58 -8.62 18.10
CA VAL A 53 1.54 -7.52 18.18
C VAL A 53 0.83 -6.17 18.13
N LEU A 54 -0.18 -5.99 17.27
CA LEU A 54 -1.00 -4.78 17.26
C LEU A 54 -1.67 -4.55 18.63
N ARG A 55 -2.28 -5.59 19.19
CA ARG A 55 -2.93 -5.51 20.51
C ARG A 55 -1.94 -5.11 21.60
N ALA A 56 -0.75 -5.72 21.61
CA ALA A 56 0.30 -5.40 22.58
C ALA A 56 0.79 -3.94 22.48
N HIS A 57 0.68 -3.33 21.30
CA HIS A 57 0.99 -1.92 21.06
C HIS A 57 -0.24 -1.00 21.21
N GLY A 58 -1.33 -1.46 21.82
CA GLY A 58 -2.51 -0.62 22.07
C GLY A 58 -3.29 -0.25 20.82
N LEU A 59 -3.12 -1.00 19.72
CA LEU A 59 -3.84 -0.81 18.47
C LEU A 59 -4.91 -1.90 18.27
N PRO A 60 -6.03 -1.58 17.60
CA PRO A 60 -7.04 -2.58 17.25
C PRO A 60 -6.47 -3.65 16.33
N ILE A 61 -6.90 -4.89 16.56
CA ILE A 61 -6.40 -6.05 15.80
C ILE A 61 -6.85 -6.04 14.34
N GLY A 62 -7.94 -5.33 14.02
CA GLY A 62 -8.52 -5.26 12.69
C GLY A 62 -7.97 -4.16 11.78
N LEU A 63 -6.85 -3.53 12.14
CA LEU A 63 -6.15 -2.62 11.23
C LEU A 63 -5.51 -3.31 10.03
N LEU A 64 -5.20 -4.60 10.18
CA LEU A 64 -4.68 -5.44 9.11
C LEU A 64 -5.68 -6.55 8.78
N PRO A 65 -5.78 -6.96 7.50
CA PRO A 65 -6.70 -8.00 7.08
C PRO A 65 -6.27 -9.38 7.59
N ARG A 66 -7.20 -10.34 7.55
CA ARG A 66 -6.87 -11.75 7.68
C ARG A 66 -6.01 -12.23 6.51
N GLY A 67 -5.32 -13.34 6.71
CA GLY A 67 -4.55 -14.00 5.65
C GLY A 67 -3.14 -13.43 5.45
N VAL A 68 -2.58 -12.76 6.47
CA VAL A 68 -1.16 -12.41 6.51
C VAL A 68 -0.32 -13.70 6.42
N LYS A 69 0.57 -13.76 5.43
CA LYS A 69 1.44 -14.91 5.15
C LYS A 69 2.72 -14.86 5.98
N GLU A 70 3.31 -13.68 6.06
CA GLU A 70 4.55 -13.45 6.79
C GLU A 70 4.46 -12.12 7.52
N PHE A 71 4.97 -12.09 8.75
CA PHE A 71 5.09 -10.89 9.54
C PHE A 71 6.48 -10.82 10.17
N ARG A 72 7.14 -9.68 10.04
CA ARG A 72 8.44 -9.42 10.64
C ARG A 72 8.38 -8.08 11.36
N ILE A 73 9.00 -8.01 12.53
CA ILE A 73 9.18 -6.77 13.29
C ILE A 73 10.54 -6.79 13.97
N ASP A 74 11.26 -5.67 13.95
CA ASP A 74 12.54 -5.53 14.62
C ASP A 74 12.42 -4.84 15.99
N GLY A 75 13.54 -4.78 16.73
CA GLY A 75 13.58 -4.15 18.06
C GLY A 75 13.34 -2.64 18.06
N GLU A 76 13.37 -1.99 16.91
CA GLU A 76 13.05 -0.57 16.75
C GLU A 76 11.60 -0.34 16.31
N GLY A 77 10.81 -1.42 16.19
CA GLY A 77 9.40 -1.38 15.83
C GLY A 77 9.15 -1.26 14.33
N ARG A 78 10.17 -1.35 13.46
CA ARG A 78 9.93 -1.43 12.01
C ARG A 78 9.34 -2.79 11.68
N PHE A 79 8.28 -2.79 10.90
CA PHE A 79 7.59 -4.01 10.53
C PHE A 79 7.40 -4.15 9.02
N GLU A 80 7.28 -5.40 8.60
CA GLU A 80 6.92 -5.83 7.26
C GLU A 80 5.83 -6.91 7.35
N VAL A 81 4.77 -6.74 6.57
CA VAL A 81 3.64 -7.66 6.46
C VAL A 81 3.55 -8.08 5.00
N ARG A 82 3.61 -9.38 4.73
CA ARG A 82 3.36 -9.93 3.40
C ARG A 82 2.00 -10.61 3.32
N LEU A 83 1.20 -10.17 2.36
CA LEU A 83 -0.05 -10.80 1.97
C LEU A 83 0.21 -11.77 0.81
N GLU A 84 -0.74 -12.66 0.53
CA GLU A 84 -0.64 -13.54 -0.64
C GLU A 84 -0.62 -12.74 -1.96
N ARG A 85 -1.28 -11.58 -1.96
CA ARG A 85 -1.45 -10.66 -3.08
C ARG A 85 -2.09 -9.37 -2.59
N ALA A 86 -2.01 -8.32 -3.41
CA ALA A 86 -2.75 -7.09 -3.17
C ALA A 86 -4.27 -7.33 -3.19
N CYS A 87 -4.99 -6.64 -2.32
CA CYS A 87 -6.42 -6.87 -2.10
C CYS A 87 -7.11 -5.69 -1.41
N ASN A 88 -8.43 -5.64 -1.53
CA ASN A 88 -9.28 -4.63 -0.90
C ASN A 88 -10.02 -5.23 0.29
N ALA A 89 -9.99 -4.51 1.41
CA ALA A 89 -10.87 -4.72 2.54
C ALA A 89 -11.94 -3.62 2.58
N ARG A 90 -13.15 -3.98 2.99
CA ARG A 90 -14.24 -3.02 3.17
C ARG A 90 -14.46 -2.77 4.65
N PHE A 91 -14.30 -1.53 5.07
CA PHE A 91 -14.76 -1.01 6.37
C PHE A 91 -15.97 -0.11 6.11
N GLU A 92 -15.99 1.10 6.67
CA GLU A 92 -16.89 2.17 6.21
C GLU A 92 -16.62 2.50 4.73
N ASN A 93 -15.33 2.59 4.36
CA ASN A 93 -14.85 2.81 2.99
C ASN A 93 -13.92 1.66 2.55
N GLU A 94 -13.54 1.64 1.27
CA GLU A 94 -12.54 0.67 0.80
C GLU A 94 -11.14 1.05 1.25
N VAL A 95 -10.36 0.04 1.65
CA VAL A 95 -8.93 0.15 1.93
C VAL A 95 -8.23 -0.90 1.09
N HIS A 96 -7.32 -0.46 0.25
CA HIS A 96 -6.45 -1.31 -0.54
C HIS A 96 -5.16 -1.56 0.23
N TYR A 97 -4.76 -2.82 0.27
CA TYR A 97 -3.49 -3.27 0.80
C TYR A 97 -2.68 -3.85 -0.36
N ASP A 98 -1.44 -3.37 -0.49
CA ASP A 98 -0.46 -3.98 -1.38
C ASP A 98 -0.07 -5.36 -0.83
N ASP A 99 0.58 -6.17 -1.67
CA ASP A 99 1.13 -7.47 -1.24
C ASP A 99 2.22 -7.33 -0.16
N ASN A 100 2.93 -6.20 -0.14
CA ASN A 100 3.90 -5.84 0.89
C ASN A 100 3.53 -4.52 1.59
N VAL A 101 3.25 -4.61 2.89
CA VAL A 101 2.93 -3.48 3.75
C VAL A 101 4.05 -3.27 4.76
N THR A 102 4.55 -2.04 4.86
CA THR A 102 5.66 -1.70 5.76
C THR A 102 5.34 -0.48 6.61
N GLY A 103 6.01 -0.35 7.74
CA GLY A 103 5.92 0.83 8.58
C GLY A 103 6.70 0.72 9.88
N THR A 104 6.33 1.57 10.83
CA THR A 104 6.86 1.62 12.18
C THR A 104 5.73 1.49 13.18
N LEU A 105 5.95 0.73 14.25
CA LEU A 105 4.98 0.46 15.28
C LEU A 105 5.45 1.05 16.60
N ASN A 106 4.62 1.89 17.18
CA ASN A 106 4.78 2.48 18.50
C ASN A 106 3.51 2.23 19.32
N TYR A 107 3.60 2.44 20.62
CA TYR A 107 2.41 2.32 21.46
C TYR A 107 1.34 3.34 21.06
N GLY A 108 0.16 2.86 20.67
CA GLY A 108 -0.97 3.65 20.19
C GLY A 108 -0.84 4.19 18.76
N GLN A 109 0.22 3.84 18.02
CA GLN A 109 0.47 4.42 16.70
C GLN A 109 1.20 3.47 15.75
N MET A 110 0.74 3.44 14.50
CA MET A 110 1.44 2.90 13.35
C MET A 110 1.82 4.06 12.43
N GLY A 111 3.07 4.20 12.05
CA GLY A 111 3.57 5.35 11.29
C GLY A 111 4.48 4.95 10.15
N ALA A 112 4.88 5.92 9.33
CA ALA A 112 5.72 5.71 8.15
C ALA A 112 5.18 4.59 7.24
N LEU A 113 3.85 4.53 7.11
CA LEU A 113 3.16 3.47 6.41
C LEU A 113 3.36 3.55 4.89
N SER A 114 3.57 2.38 4.29
CA SER A 114 3.60 2.15 2.85
C SER A 114 2.82 0.88 2.51
N GLY A 115 2.20 0.87 1.33
CA GLY A 115 1.37 -0.24 0.86
C GLY A 115 -0.08 -0.23 1.35
N ILE A 116 -0.57 0.89 1.87
CA ILE A 116 -1.97 1.05 2.25
C ILE A 116 -2.53 2.32 1.60
N THR A 117 -3.65 2.18 0.88
CA THR A 117 -4.42 3.32 0.38
C THR A 117 -5.89 3.21 0.80
N ALA A 118 -6.50 4.33 1.15
CA ALA A 118 -7.90 4.40 1.56
C ALA A 118 -8.70 5.20 0.54
N GLN A 119 -9.90 4.74 0.25
CA GLN A 119 -10.82 5.41 -0.65
C GLN A 119 -11.60 6.52 0.08
N GLU A 120 -11.69 7.69 -0.55
CA GLU A 120 -12.50 8.82 -0.13
C GLU A 120 -13.09 9.52 -1.35
N LEU A 121 -14.42 9.72 -1.38
CA LEU A 121 -15.14 10.32 -2.52
C LEU A 121 -14.63 9.83 -3.88
N PHE A 122 -14.46 8.51 -4.04
CA PHE A 122 -13.97 7.83 -5.25
C PHE A 122 -12.47 7.98 -5.57
N LEU A 123 -11.71 8.73 -4.77
CA LEU A 123 -10.27 8.90 -4.91
C LEU A 123 -9.51 8.04 -3.89
N TRP A 124 -8.33 7.55 -4.28
CA TRP A 124 -7.46 6.76 -3.42
C TRP A 124 -6.38 7.66 -2.81
N PHE A 125 -6.26 7.62 -1.49
CA PHE A 125 -5.27 8.39 -0.75
C PHE A 125 -4.33 7.46 0.03
N PRO A 126 -3.01 7.72 0.02
CA PRO A 126 -2.07 6.90 0.79
C PRO A 126 -2.28 7.12 2.28
N VAL A 127 -2.29 6.03 3.05
CA VAL A 127 -2.31 6.09 4.51
C VAL A 127 -0.86 6.12 4.99
N LYS A 128 -0.45 7.20 5.65
CA LYS A 128 0.92 7.42 6.15
C LYS A 128 1.08 7.07 7.63
N GLY A 129 -0.02 7.03 8.37
CA GLY A 129 -0.05 6.67 9.76
C GLY A 129 -1.45 6.43 10.27
N ILE A 130 -1.55 5.70 11.38
CA ILE A 130 -2.78 5.38 12.09
C ILE A 130 -2.49 5.57 13.57
N ARG A 131 -3.32 6.32 14.30
CA ARG A 131 -3.13 6.55 15.75
C ARG A 131 -4.44 6.50 16.51
N VAL A 132 -4.35 6.07 17.76
CA VAL A 132 -5.44 6.11 18.74
C VAL A 132 -5.08 7.09 19.85
N ASP A 133 -6.08 7.75 20.43
CA ASP A 133 -5.83 8.61 21.60
C ASP A 133 -5.61 7.75 22.86
N ILE A 134 -4.79 8.26 23.79
CA ILE A 134 -4.51 7.62 25.09
C ILE A 134 -4.73 8.68 26.20
N PRO A 135 -5.73 8.52 27.09
CA PRO A 135 -6.72 7.44 27.13
C PRO A 135 -7.66 7.47 25.90
N SER A 136 -8.23 6.31 25.56
CA SER A 136 -9.05 6.16 24.36
C SER A 136 -10.27 7.07 24.37
N SER A 137 -10.45 7.82 23.28
CA SER A 137 -11.64 8.64 22.99
C SER A 137 -12.76 7.85 22.30
N GLY A 138 -12.53 6.56 21.99
CA GLY A 138 -13.40 5.79 21.10
C GLY A 138 -13.09 6.01 19.61
N LEU A 139 -12.13 6.87 19.28
CA LEU A 139 -11.79 7.25 17.91
C LEU A 139 -10.40 6.77 17.50
N ILE A 140 -10.24 6.62 16.18
CA ILE A 140 -8.97 6.31 15.52
C ILE A 140 -8.77 7.22 14.32
N TYR A 141 -7.53 7.66 14.11
CA TYR A 141 -7.17 8.67 13.13
C TYR A 141 -6.24 8.08 12.08
N PHE A 142 -6.61 8.19 10.82
CA PHE A 142 -5.80 7.78 9.68
C PHE A 142 -5.22 9.04 9.05
N ASP A 143 -3.89 9.15 9.03
CA ASP A 143 -3.16 10.19 8.33
C ASP A 143 -3.15 9.88 6.83
N VAL A 144 -3.87 10.69 6.05
CA VAL A 144 -3.91 10.59 4.59
C VAL A 144 -3.06 11.67 3.91
N GLY A 145 -2.07 12.21 4.62
CA GLY A 145 -1.06 13.15 4.15
C GLY A 145 -1.32 14.59 4.61
N VAL A 146 -2.41 15.22 4.14
CA VAL A 146 -2.72 16.63 4.47
C VAL A 146 -3.65 16.75 5.66
N ILE A 147 -4.52 15.76 5.84
CA ILE A 147 -5.56 15.73 6.88
C ILE A 147 -5.62 14.35 7.54
N TYR A 148 -6.26 14.32 8.70
CA TYR A 148 -6.60 13.08 9.39
C TYR A 148 -8.06 12.73 9.15
N LYS A 149 -8.31 11.51 8.69
CA LYS A 149 -9.64 10.91 8.66
C LYS A 149 -9.95 10.26 10.00
N GLN A 150 -11.14 10.50 10.52
CA GLN A 150 -11.58 9.99 11.81
C GLN A 150 -12.53 8.82 11.60
N PHE A 151 -12.36 7.77 12.40
CA PHE A 151 -13.23 6.61 12.40
C PHE A 151 -13.55 6.19 13.84
N SER A 152 -14.63 5.43 14.00
CA SER A 152 -14.90 4.73 15.25
C SER A 152 -13.94 3.55 15.43
N LEU A 153 -13.39 3.39 16.64
CA LEU A 153 -12.55 2.23 16.98
C LEU A 153 -13.26 0.89 16.75
N SER A 154 -14.57 0.86 16.94
CA SER A 154 -15.38 -0.35 16.80
C SER A 154 -15.33 -0.97 15.40
N LEU A 155 -15.03 -0.17 14.36
CA LEU A 155 -14.87 -0.67 12.99
C LEU A 155 -13.67 -1.61 12.82
N PHE A 156 -12.71 -1.57 13.75
CA PHE A 156 -11.43 -2.28 13.66
C PHE A 156 -11.25 -3.34 14.76
N GLU A 157 -12.32 -3.72 15.45
CA GLU A 157 -12.28 -4.76 16.50
C GLU A 157 -12.04 -6.17 15.92
N THR A 158 -12.53 -6.42 14.71
CA THR A 158 -12.40 -7.71 14.02
C THR A 158 -11.61 -7.52 12.73
N PRO A 159 -10.58 -8.35 12.46
CA PRO A 159 -9.87 -8.31 11.20
C PRO A 159 -10.82 -8.50 10.00
N PRO A 160 -10.73 -7.69 8.93
CA PRO A 160 -11.56 -7.89 7.75
C PRO A 160 -11.04 -9.04 6.88
N GLU A 161 -11.91 -9.59 6.03
CA GLU A 161 -11.48 -10.43 4.91
C GLU A 161 -10.86 -9.56 3.81
N CYS A 162 -9.72 -9.99 3.27
CA CYS A 162 -9.13 -9.35 2.10
C CYS A 162 -9.66 -9.97 0.83
N ARG A 163 -10.39 -9.20 0.03
CA ARG A 163 -10.91 -9.66 -1.26
C ARG A 163 -10.00 -9.19 -2.37
N ALA A 164 -9.66 -10.11 -3.25
CA ALA A 164 -9.00 -9.82 -4.52
C ALA A 164 -9.62 -8.60 -5.18
N GLU A 165 -8.80 -7.69 -5.70
CA GLU A 165 -9.27 -6.91 -6.83
C GLU A 165 -9.40 -7.87 -8.03
N PRO A 166 -10.58 -7.96 -8.67
CA PRO A 166 -10.66 -8.67 -9.95
C PRO A 166 -9.73 -7.94 -10.93
N PRO A 167 -9.03 -8.67 -11.83
CA PRO A 167 -8.15 -8.03 -12.79
C PRO A 167 -8.93 -6.95 -13.55
N SER A 168 -8.43 -5.71 -13.50
CA SER A 168 -9.00 -4.61 -14.29
C SER A 168 -9.11 -5.06 -15.75
N PRO A 169 -10.21 -4.76 -16.47
CA PRO A 169 -10.38 -5.17 -17.85
C PRO A 169 -9.27 -4.67 -18.79
N ALA A 170 -8.47 -3.69 -18.37
CA ALA A 170 -7.27 -3.27 -19.09
C ALA A 170 -6.12 -4.30 -19.07
N ALA A 171 -6.05 -5.18 -18.06
CA ALA A 171 -5.04 -6.24 -17.95
C ALA A 171 -5.49 -7.57 -18.57
N ALA A 172 -6.78 -7.73 -18.87
CA ALA A 172 -7.35 -8.96 -19.41
C ALA A 172 -7.17 -9.11 -20.94
N GLN A 173 -6.58 -8.14 -21.66
CA GLN A 173 -6.52 -8.15 -23.12
C GLN A 173 -5.24 -8.71 -23.75
N ILE A 174 -4.39 -9.45 -23.02
CA ILE A 174 -3.10 -9.94 -23.56
C ILE A 174 -3.10 -11.44 -23.92
N HIS A 175 -4.17 -12.20 -23.66
CA HIS A 175 -4.22 -13.66 -23.95
C HIS A 175 -5.40 -14.11 -24.83
N ASP A 176 -5.61 -13.46 -25.98
CA ASP A 176 -6.48 -14.01 -27.03
C ASP A 176 -5.88 -13.77 -28.42
N MET A 177 -4.71 -14.35 -28.71
CA MET A 177 -4.23 -14.49 -30.08
C MET A 177 -3.25 -15.66 -30.26
N GLU A 178 -3.75 -16.90 -30.22
CA GLU A 178 -3.22 -18.14 -30.86
C GLU A 178 -4.16 -19.27 -30.39
N GLU A 179 -4.81 -20.16 -31.15
CA GLU A 179 -4.71 -20.63 -32.52
C GLU A 179 -6.01 -21.46 -32.75
N ARG A 180 -6.84 -21.13 -33.74
CA ARG A 180 -7.75 -22.10 -34.37
C ARG A 180 -7.95 -21.70 -35.82
N GLU A 181 -7.20 -22.35 -36.70
CA GLU A 181 -7.59 -22.55 -38.08
C GLU A 181 -8.95 -23.27 -38.09
N VAL A 182 -10.01 -22.58 -38.53
CA VAL A 182 -11.33 -23.19 -38.69
C VAL A 182 -11.60 -23.33 -40.18
N VAL A 183 -11.55 -24.59 -40.61
CA VAL A 183 -12.04 -25.07 -41.90
C VAL A 183 -13.47 -24.56 -42.11
N VAL A 184 -13.69 -23.87 -43.23
CA VAL A 184 -15.00 -23.33 -43.61
C VAL A 184 -15.92 -24.49 -44.00
N ASP A 185 -16.83 -24.83 -43.10
CA ASP A 185 -18.00 -25.64 -43.44
C ASP A 185 -19.27 -24.78 -43.39
N ASN A 186 -19.86 -24.60 -44.56
CA ASN A 186 -21.03 -23.78 -44.82
C ASN A 186 -22.29 -24.52 -44.35
N LYS A 187 -22.84 -24.12 -43.19
CA LYS A 187 -24.23 -24.45 -42.82
C LYS A 187 -24.93 -23.26 -42.18
N GLU A 188 -25.86 -22.70 -42.97
CA GLU A 188 -26.90 -21.78 -42.56
C GLU A 188 -27.61 -22.23 -41.28
N SER A 189 -27.67 -21.35 -40.28
CA SER A 189 -28.68 -21.46 -39.23
C SER A 189 -29.12 -20.09 -38.75
N LYS A 190 -30.44 -19.89 -38.78
CA LYS A 190 -31.18 -18.64 -38.55
C LYS A 190 -31.05 -18.18 -37.10
N PHE A 191 -30.67 -16.93 -36.88
CA PHE A 191 -30.86 -16.26 -35.60
C PHE A 191 -31.79 -15.05 -35.77
N GLY A 192 -32.81 -15.00 -34.90
CA GLY A 192 -33.93 -14.07 -34.94
C GLY A 192 -33.50 -12.60 -34.86
N LYS A 193 -34.14 -11.78 -35.69
CA LYS A 193 -33.96 -10.34 -35.79
C LYS A 193 -34.83 -9.65 -34.73
N ILE A 194 -34.23 -9.16 -33.64
CA ILE A 194 -34.92 -8.25 -32.73
C ILE A 194 -34.89 -6.85 -33.35
N ARG A 195 -36.05 -6.34 -33.75
CA ARG A 195 -36.25 -4.97 -34.18
C ARG A 195 -36.63 -4.14 -32.96
N TYR A 196 -35.84 -3.10 -32.67
CA TYR A 196 -36.27 -1.97 -31.86
C TYR A 196 -36.57 -0.82 -32.82
N ASP A 197 -37.82 -0.40 -32.86
CA ASP A 197 -38.27 0.76 -33.64
C ASP A 197 -38.22 1.99 -32.74
N VAL A 198 -37.47 3.01 -33.15
CA VAL A 198 -37.44 4.33 -32.52
C VAL A 198 -38.07 5.29 -33.51
N ASP A 199 -39.36 5.55 -33.29
CA ASP A 199 -40.15 6.51 -34.05
C ASP A 199 -39.61 7.93 -33.81
N ARG A 200 -39.06 8.55 -34.87
CA ARG A 200 -38.65 9.95 -34.87
C ARG A 200 -39.07 10.59 -36.19
N GLN A 201 -40.37 10.87 -36.33
CA GLN A 201 -40.87 11.84 -37.31
C GLN A 201 -42.32 12.26 -36.99
N ASP A 202 -42.50 13.13 -35.99
CA ASP A 202 -43.75 13.88 -35.80
C ASP A 202 -43.49 15.39 -35.72
N PHE A 203 -42.96 15.92 -36.83
CA PHE A 203 -42.76 17.35 -37.03
C PHE A 203 -42.97 17.70 -38.51
N GLN A 204 -44.19 17.51 -39.03
CA GLN A 204 -44.75 18.24 -40.18
C GLN A 204 -46.17 17.73 -40.53
N LYS A 205 -47.16 17.94 -39.65
CA LYS A 205 -48.58 17.91 -40.07
C LYS A 205 -49.52 18.61 -39.09
N THR A 206 -49.24 19.87 -38.81
CA THR A 206 -50.28 20.81 -38.37
C THR A 206 -50.37 21.85 -39.49
N MET A 207 -51.59 22.21 -39.92
CA MET A 207 -51.95 23.00 -41.12
C MET A 207 -52.38 22.19 -42.35
N ALA A 208 -53.43 21.37 -42.21
CA ALA A 208 -54.38 21.10 -43.31
C ALA A 208 -55.67 20.43 -42.77
N VAL A 209 -56.30 21.05 -41.78
CA VAL A 209 -57.75 20.88 -41.53
C VAL A 209 -58.30 22.24 -41.14
N LEU A 210 -58.41 23.12 -42.14
CA LEU A 210 -59.42 24.17 -42.29
C LEU A 210 -59.69 24.31 -43.79
#